data_AF-A0A535B1R2-F1
#
_entry.id   AF-A0A535B1R2-F1
#
_cell.length_a   1.000
_cell.length_b   1.000
_cell.length_c   1.000
_cell.angle_alpha   90.00
_cell.angle_beta   90.00
_cell.angle_gamma   90.00
#
_symmetry.space_group_name_H-M   'P 1'
#
loop_
_entity.id
_entity.type
_entity.pdbx_description
1 polymer ?
#
loop_
_entity_poly.entity_id
_entity_poly.type
_entity_poly.pdbx_seq_one_letter_code
_entity_poly.pdbx_strand_id
1 'polypeptide(L)'
;MDLAKAAAYSDKTPYDLWQEAEGIPIVRGHCVEDLVSIPVASWKRTGILGSFINLVGSGRSCGAYVCEIPPGSQSQPQRYLFEQLIYVLKGRGATTVWNEGRKKQTFEWQEGSLFSPPLNAWHQHFNVQGDDTARYVALTDAPPMIFHSRTDLTAKTGIAGREERSRPTGLGNPTSFLASETFS
;
A
#
# COMPACT_ATOMS: atom_id res chain seq x y z
N MET A 1 6.14 -8.65 7.84
CA MET A 1 6.48 -10.01 7.38
C MET A 1 7.40 -9.86 6.18
N ASP A 2 8.54 -10.55 6.15
CA ASP A 2 9.40 -10.58 4.96
C ASP A 2 8.80 -11.56 3.95
N LEU A 3 8.07 -11.00 2.98
CA LEU A 3 7.31 -11.77 1.99
C LEU A 3 8.23 -12.50 1.01
N ALA A 4 9.42 -11.97 0.73
CA ALA A 4 10.38 -12.59 -0.18
C ALA A 4 11.02 -13.84 0.46
N LYS A 5 11.40 -13.74 1.74
CA LYS A 5 11.93 -14.89 2.49
C LYS A 5 10.87 -15.97 2.70
N ALA A 6 9.62 -15.60 2.95
CA ALA A 6 8.52 -16.55 3.07
C ALA A 6 8.18 -17.24 1.74
N ALA A 7 8.23 -16.51 0.62
CA ALA A 7 8.02 -17.06 -0.72
C ALA A 7 9.14 -18.04 -1.14
N ALA A 8 10.37 -17.84 -0.68
CA ALA A 8 11.49 -18.72 -1.03
C ALA A 8 11.31 -20.19 -0.58
N TYR A 9 10.38 -20.46 0.36
CA TYR A 9 10.08 -21.79 0.88
C TYR A 9 8.62 -22.22 0.61
N SER A 10 7.95 -21.58 -0.35
CA SER A 10 6.56 -21.86 -0.72
C SER A 10 6.36 -21.77 -2.24
N ASP A 11 5.36 -22.46 -2.78
CA ASP A 11 4.96 -22.29 -4.19
C ASP A 11 4.20 -20.96 -4.48
N LYS A 12 4.21 -20.03 -3.51
CA LYS A 12 3.43 -18.79 -3.50
C LYS A 12 4.31 -17.59 -3.78
N THR A 13 3.79 -16.63 -4.51
CA THR A 13 4.50 -15.36 -4.72
C THR A 13 4.41 -14.46 -3.49
N PRO A 14 5.30 -13.47 -3.34
CA PRO A 14 5.15 -12.41 -2.34
C PRO A 14 3.78 -11.71 -2.40
N TYR A 15 3.21 -11.57 -3.61
CA TYR A 15 1.87 -11.02 -3.80
C TYR A 15 0.79 -11.93 -3.20
N ASP A 16 0.85 -13.25 -3.45
CA ASP A 16 -0.10 -14.20 -2.88
C ASP A 16 -0.07 -14.18 -1.34
N LEU A 17 1.14 -14.16 -0.77
CA LEU A 17 1.33 -14.08 0.69
C LEU A 17 0.81 -12.76 1.27
N TRP A 18 1.00 -11.65 0.55
CA TRP A 18 0.44 -10.36 0.94
C TRP A 18 -1.09 -10.38 0.92
N GLN A 19 -1.71 -10.91 -0.13
CA GLN A 19 -3.17 -11.02 -0.22
C GLN A 19 -3.74 -11.88 0.91
N GLU A 20 -3.08 -13.00 1.25
CA GLU A 20 -3.47 -13.85 2.37
C GLU A 20 -3.37 -13.13 3.71
N ALA A 21 -2.33 -12.31 3.91
CA ALA A 21 -2.15 -11.52 5.12
C ALA A 21 -3.18 -10.39 5.29
N GLU A 22 -3.71 -9.85 4.19
CA GLU A 22 -4.80 -8.85 4.21
C GLU A 22 -6.13 -9.46 4.67
N GLY A 23 -6.32 -10.79 4.50
CA GLY A 23 -7.43 -11.54 5.08
C GLY A 23 -8.81 -11.25 4.47
N ILE A 24 -8.85 -10.68 3.26
CA ILE A 24 -10.09 -10.45 2.50
C ILE A 24 -10.33 -11.59 1.48
N PRO A 25 -11.56 -11.76 0.98
CA PRO A 25 -11.86 -12.74 -0.07
C PRO A 25 -10.95 -12.56 -1.29
N ILE A 26 -10.61 -13.69 -1.93
CA ILE A 26 -9.84 -13.70 -3.17
C ILE A 26 -10.58 -14.58 -4.17
N VAL A 27 -11.24 -13.93 -5.14
CA VAL A 27 -11.95 -14.59 -6.23
C VAL A 27 -10.92 -15.12 -7.23
N ARG A 28 -11.05 -16.39 -7.61
CA ARG A 28 -10.21 -17.06 -8.61
C ARG A 28 -11.08 -17.71 -9.68
N GLY A 29 -10.61 -17.69 -10.91
CA GLY A 29 -11.31 -18.27 -12.06
C GLY A 29 -10.71 -17.83 -13.39
N HIS A 30 -11.28 -18.26 -14.50
CA HIS A 30 -10.86 -17.80 -15.83
C HIS A 30 -11.45 -16.43 -16.18
N CYS A 31 -12.65 -16.15 -15.67
CA CYS A 31 -13.34 -14.88 -15.79
C CYS A 31 -14.14 -14.60 -14.52
N VAL A 32 -14.58 -13.35 -14.37
CA VAL A 32 -15.69 -12.99 -13.48
C VAL A 32 -16.81 -12.50 -14.38
N GLU A 33 -17.98 -13.10 -14.28
CA GLU A 33 -19.15 -12.73 -15.09
C GLU A 33 -19.73 -11.37 -14.68
N ASP A 34 -19.77 -11.12 -13.37
CA ASP A 34 -20.31 -9.89 -12.80
C ASP A 34 -19.45 -9.40 -11.62
N LEU A 35 -18.87 -8.21 -11.77
CA LEU A 35 -18.04 -7.57 -10.75
C LEU A 35 -18.88 -6.98 -9.60
N VAL A 36 -20.18 -6.75 -9.81
CA VAL A 36 -21.10 -6.17 -8.83
C VAL A 36 -21.59 -7.20 -7.82
N SER A 37 -21.62 -8.48 -8.18
CA SER A 37 -22.00 -9.56 -7.25
C SER A 37 -20.84 -10.13 -6.44
N ILE A 38 -19.60 -9.67 -6.65
CA ILE A 38 -18.44 -10.15 -5.90
C ILE A 38 -18.63 -9.90 -4.40
N PRO A 39 -18.47 -10.94 -3.55
CA PRO A 39 -18.52 -10.77 -2.10
C PRO A 39 -17.33 -9.94 -1.63
N VAL A 40 -17.58 -8.98 -0.75
CA VAL A 40 -16.53 -8.15 -0.14
C VAL A 40 -16.52 -8.35 1.37
N ALA A 41 -15.34 -8.18 1.99
CA ALA A 41 -15.19 -8.19 3.44
C ALA A 41 -14.45 -6.94 3.92
N SER A 42 -14.52 -6.67 5.22
CA SER A 42 -13.83 -5.53 5.83
C SER A 42 -12.32 -5.60 5.58
N TRP A 43 -11.80 -4.61 4.84
CA TRP A 43 -10.40 -4.51 4.50
C TRP A 43 -9.72 -3.53 5.45
N LYS A 44 -9.15 -4.07 6.52
CA LYS A 44 -8.62 -3.30 7.67
C LYS A 44 -7.67 -2.16 7.26
N ARG A 45 -6.79 -2.40 6.28
CA ARG A 45 -5.79 -1.42 5.83
C ARG A 45 -6.42 -0.23 5.09
N THR A 46 -7.43 -0.47 4.28
CA THR A 46 -8.10 0.58 3.49
C THR A 46 -9.27 1.21 4.23
N GLY A 47 -9.75 0.58 5.31
CA GLY A 47 -10.89 1.05 6.11
C GLY A 47 -12.24 0.93 5.41
N ILE A 48 -12.30 0.25 4.27
CA ILE A 48 -13.50 0.01 3.46
C ILE A 48 -13.64 -1.49 3.20
N LEU A 49 -14.64 -1.91 2.43
CA LEU A 49 -14.78 -3.33 2.09
C LEU A 49 -14.04 -3.62 0.78
N GLY A 50 -13.52 -4.83 0.63
CA GLY A 50 -12.94 -5.26 -0.63
C GLY A 50 -12.81 -6.77 -0.82
N SER A 51 -12.44 -7.14 -2.03
CA SER A 51 -12.11 -8.50 -2.45
C SER A 51 -11.08 -8.45 -3.57
N PHE A 52 -10.09 -9.32 -3.50
CA PHE A 52 -9.14 -9.52 -4.58
C PHE A 52 -9.74 -10.36 -5.71
N ILE A 53 -9.20 -10.20 -6.92
CA ILE A 53 -9.51 -10.97 -8.11
C ILE A 53 -8.19 -11.44 -8.74
N ASN A 54 -7.99 -12.75 -8.75
CA ASN A 54 -6.84 -13.40 -9.36
C ASN A 54 -7.33 -14.33 -10.49
N LEU A 55 -7.31 -13.84 -11.71
CA LEU A 55 -7.70 -14.63 -12.87
C LEU A 55 -6.59 -15.59 -13.32
N VAL A 56 -6.98 -16.80 -13.71
CA VAL A 56 -6.09 -17.77 -14.33
C VAL A 56 -5.67 -17.23 -15.70
N GLY A 57 -4.37 -17.26 -15.99
CA GLY A 57 -3.82 -16.74 -17.25
C GLY A 57 -3.38 -15.28 -17.20
N SER A 58 -3.62 -14.54 -16.11
CA SER A 58 -3.04 -13.19 -15.91
C SER A 58 -1.51 -13.19 -15.75
N GLY A 59 -0.89 -14.37 -15.68
CA GLY A 59 0.57 -14.52 -15.72
C GLY A 59 1.31 -13.82 -14.60
N ARG A 60 0.63 -13.45 -13.50
CA ARG A 60 1.18 -12.63 -12.41
C ARG A 60 1.69 -11.26 -12.88
N SER A 61 1.20 -10.74 -14.02
CA SER A 61 1.59 -9.44 -14.55
C SER A 61 0.71 -8.30 -14.04
N CYS A 62 -0.56 -8.61 -13.72
CA CYS A 62 -1.50 -7.68 -13.14
C CYS A 62 -2.36 -8.36 -12.06
N GLY A 63 -2.86 -7.56 -11.13
CA GLY A 63 -3.81 -7.96 -10.10
C GLY A 63 -5.00 -7.02 -10.11
N ALA A 64 -6.17 -7.49 -9.69
CA ALA A 64 -7.34 -6.66 -9.57
C ALA A 64 -7.99 -6.82 -8.20
N TYR A 65 -8.76 -5.82 -7.79
CA TYR A 65 -9.63 -5.92 -6.62
C TYR A 65 -10.87 -5.07 -6.81
N VAL A 66 -11.96 -5.48 -6.18
CA VAL A 66 -13.18 -4.68 -6.03
C VAL A 66 -13.19 -4.09 -4.63
N CYS A 67 -13.66 -2.84 -4.53
CA CYS A 67 -13.87 -2.14 -3.28
C CYS A 67 -15.27 -1.55 -3.22
N GLU A 68 -15.80 -1.49 -2.01
CA GLU A 68 -17.03 -0.79 -1.68
C GLU A 68 -16.78 0.23 -0.58
N ILE A 69 -17.23 1.47 -0.81
CA ILE A 69 -17.21 2.54 0.18
C ILE A 69 -18.65 2.73 0.69
N PRO A 70 -18.94 2.47 1.98
CA PRO A 70 -20.27 2.64 2.54
C PRO A 70 -20.85 4.05 2.33
N PRO A 71 -22.18 4.23 2.42
CA PRO A 71 -22.83 5.53 2.24
C PRO A 71 -22.21 6.61 3.15
N GLY A 72 -21.87 7.75 2.56
CA GLY A 72 -21.27 8.89 3.27
C GLY A 72 -19.90 8.64 3.91
N SER A 73 -19.25 7.51 3.59
CA SER A 73 -17.97 7.10 4.17
C SER A 73 -16.78 7.41 3.28
N GLN A 74 -15.58 7.06 3.74
CA GLN A 74 -14.31 7.32 3.06
C GLN A 74 -13.33 6.18 3.29
N SER A 75 -12.42 5.97 2.34
CA SER A 75 -11.25 5.12 2.56
C SER A 75 -10.28 5.78 3.52
N GLN A 76 -9.37 5.00 4.09
CA GLN A 76 -8.15 5.52 4.69
C GLN A 76 -7.22 6.04 3.57
N PRO A 77 -6.39 7.06 3.84
CA PRO A 77 -5.35 7.50 2.92
C PRO A 77 -4.41 6.35 2.52
N GLN A 78 -4.23 6.16 1.22
CA GLN A 78 -3.33 5.17 0.64
C GLN A 78 -2.22 5.84 -0.15
N ARG A 79 -1.07 5.18 -0.26
CA ARG A 79 0.03 5.56 -1.13
C ARG A 79 0.72 4.30 -1.63
N TYR A 80 0.81 4.15 -2.94
CA TYR A 80 1.40 2.97 -3.57
C TYR A 80 2.54 3.36 -4.49
N LEU A 81 3.49 2.43 -4.64
CA LEU A 81 4.56 2.47 -5.64
C LEU A 81 4.23 1.62 -6.87
N PHE A 82 2.96 1.26 -7.03
CA PHE A 82 2.40 0.57 -8.19
C PHE A 82 1.22 1.37 -8.72
N GLU A 83 0.91 1.20 -10.00
CA GLU A 83 -0.17 1.87 -10.72
C GLU A 83 -1.53 1.29 -10.35
N GLN A 84 -2.56 2.15 -10.42
CA GLN A 84 -3.94 1.75 -10.18
C GLN A 84 -4.89 2.40 -11.17
N LEU A 85 -5.44 1.61 -12.09
CA LEU A 85 -6.51 2.06 -12.96
C LEU A 85 -7.86 1.72 -12.31
N ILE A 86 -8.62 2.74 -11.93
CA ILE A 86 -9.89 2.61 -11.21
C ILE A 86 -11.06 2.89 -12.14
N TYR A 87 -11.98 1.93 -12.23
CA TYR A 87 -13.25 2.07 -12.92
C TYR A 87 -14.42 2.01 -11.92
N VAL A 88 -15.25 3.04 -11.92
CA VAL A 88 -16.39 3.15 -11.00
C VAL A 88 -17.58 2.34 -11.55
N LEU A 89 -17.95 1.28 -10.84
CA LEU A 89 -19.04 0.38 -11.21
C LEU A 89 -20.41 0.90 -10.76
N LYS A 90 -20.46 1.65 -9.65
CA LYS A 90 -21.68 2.20 -9.08
C LYS A 90 -21.40 3.39 -8.18
N GLY A 91 -22.32 4.34 -8.14
CA GLY A 91 -22.33 5.43 -7.18
C GLY A 91 -21.53 6.65 -7.61
N ARG A 92 -21.39 7.63 -6.71
CA ARG A 92 -20.66 8.88 -6.97
C ARG A 92 -19.82 9.28 -5.77
N GLY A 93 -18.76 10.01 -6.04
CA GLY A 93 -17.77 10.31 -5.04
C GLY A 93 -16.74 11.31 -5.49
N ALA A 94 -15.72 11.41 -4.67
CA ALA A 94 -14.56 12.24 -4.96
C ALA A 94 -13.28 11.52 -4.57
N THR A 95 -12.17 11.97 -5.13
CA THR A 95 -10.85 11.50 -4.75
C THR A 95 -9.95 12.68 -4.55
N THR A 96 -9.31 12.72 -3.38
CA THR A 96 -8.31 13.73 -3.06
C THR A 96 -6.94 13.12 -3.20
N VAL A 97 -6.05 13.76 -3.95
CA VAL A 97 -4.66 13.34 -4.19
C VAL A 97 -3.70 14.42 -3.71
N TRP A 98 -2.57 14.03 -3.12
CA TRP A 98 -1.56 14.96 -2.63
C TRP A 98 -0.17 14.36 -2.48
N ASN A 99 0.82 15.25 -2.45
CA ASN A 99 2.21 14.97 -2.09
C ASN A 99 2.64 15.93 -0.99
N GLU A 100 3.67 15.55 -0.24
CA GLU A 100 4.24 16.42 0.79
C GLU A 100 4.67 17.77 0.19
N GLY A 101 4.29 18.86 0.85
CA GLY A 101 4.58 20.22 0.39
C GLY A 101 3.78 20.70 -0.83
N ARG A 102 2.83 19.90 -1.37
CA ARG A 102 1.95 20.31 -2.48
C ARG A 102 0.51 20.49 -2.01
N LYS A 103 -0.23 21.37 -2.69
CA LYS A 103 -1.68 21.52 -2.46
C LYS A 103 -2.40 20.21 -2.80
N LYS A 104 -3.36 19.84 -1.96
CA LYS A 104 -4.28 18.74 -2.26
C LYS A 104 -5.13 19.12 -3.48
N GLN A 105 -5.37 18.15 -4.35
CA GLN A 105 -6.27 18.28 -5.49
C GLN A 105 -7.38 17.26 -5.33
N THR A 106 -8.61 17.70 -5.58
CA THR A 106 -9.78 16.83 -5.48
C THR A 106 -10.51 16.85 -6.81
N PHE A 107 -10.89 15.67 -7.29
CA PHE A 107 -11.74 15.52 -8.46
C PHE A 107 -12.92 14.62 -8.12
N GLU A 108 -14.04 14.87 -8.76
CA GLU A 108 -15.27 14.11 -8.60
C GLU A 108 -15.33 12.97 -9.63
N TRP A 109 -16.06 11.93 -9.29
CA TRP A 109 -16.33 10.81 -10.17
C TRP A 109 -17.73 10.26 -9.90
N GLN A 110 -18.23 9.53 -10.88
CA GLN A 110 -19.52 8.85 -10.85
C GLN A 110 -19.43 7.53 -11.60
N GLU A 111 -20.50 6.74 -11.58
CA GLU A 111 -20.62 5.51 -12.35
C GLU A 111 -20.14 5.67 -13.80
N GLY A 112 -19.31 4.72 -14.25
CA GLY A 112 -18.66 4.74 -15.55
C GLY A 112 -17.39 5.60 -15.65
N SER A 113 -17.00 6.32 -14.59
CA SER A 113 -15.74 7.08 -14.57
C SER A 113 -14.52 6.17 -14.53
N LEU A 114 -13.47 6.55 -15.25
CA LEU A 114 -12.17 5.88 -15.29
C LEU A 114 -11.08 6.89 -14.91
N PHE A 115 -10.26 6.57 -13.90
CA PHE A 115 -9.16 7.43 -13.47
C PHE A 115 -8.01 6.63 -12.86
N SER A 116 -6.85 7.26 -12.72
CA SER A 116 -5.68 6.66 -12.06
C SER A 116 -5.09 7.66 -11.05
N PRO A 117 -5.04 7.33 -9.74
CA PRO A 117 -4.23 8.09 -8.79
C PRO A 117 -2.75 8.07 -9.20
N PRO A 118 -2.03 9.21 -9.18
CA PRO A 118 -0.63 9.24 -9.57
C PRO A 118 0.26 8.33 -8.72
N LEU A 119 1.28 7.74 -9.33
CA LEU A 119 2.28 6.93 -8.64
C LEU A 119 2.94 7.68 -7.48
N ASN A 120 3.14 6.99 -6.36
CA ASN A 120 3.77 7.51 -5.14
C ASN A 120 3.10 8.78 -4.57
N ALA A 121 1.84 9.04 -4.92
CA ALA A 121 1.04 10.08 -4.30
C ALA A 121 0.08 9.51 -3.26
N TRP A 122 -0.13 10.27 -2.19
CA TRP A 122 -1.22 9.97 -1.28
C TRP A 122 -2.55 10.21 -1.99
N HIS A 123 -3.49 9.30 -1.80
CA HIS A 123 -4.85 9.45 -2.28
C HIS A 123 -5.87 8.90 -1.28
N GLN A 124 -7.08 9.45 -1.32
CA GLN A 124 -8.19 9.02 -0.48
C GLN A 124 -9.49 9.13 -1.28
N HIS A 125 -10.32 8.09 -1.22
CA HIS A 125 -11.61 8.05 -1.90
C HIS A 125 -12.74 8.34 -0.92
N PHE A 126 -13.75 9.07 -1.39
CA PHE A 126 -14.90 9.49 -0.59
C PHE A 126 -16.17 9.10 -1.34
N ASN A 127 -17.11 8.45 -0.65
CA ASN A 127 -18.46 8.27 -1.15
C ASN A 127 -19.28 9.51 -0.74
N VAL A 128 -19.63 10.35 -1.71
CA VAL A 128 -20.45 11.54 -1.46
C VAL A 128 -21.95 11.23 -1.50
N GLN A 129 -22.30 10.01 -1.88
CA GLN A 129 -23.67 9.51 -1.82
C GLN A 129 -23.98 9.01 -0.40
N GLY A 130 -24.98 9.62 0.24
CA GLY A 130 -25.35 9.33 1.63
C GLY A 130 -26.34 8.18 1.81
N ASP A 131 -26.95 7.70 0.72
CA ASP A 131 -28.02 6.71 0.72
C ASP A 131 -27.65 5.37 0.06
N ASP A 132 -26.51 5.30 -0.63
CA ASP A 132 -26.09 4.11 -1.35
C ASP A 132 -24.55 3.96 -1.35
N THR A 133 -24.10 2.72 -1.53
CA THR A 133 -22.69 2.34 -1.57
C THR A 133 -22.07 2.70 -2.91
N ALA A 134 -20.87 3.27 -2.89
CA ALA A 134 -20.04 3.42 -4.09
C ALA A 134 -19.17 2.17 -4.27
N ARG A 135 -19.15 1.61 -5.48
CA ARG A 135 -18.36 0.42 -5.81
C ARG A 135 -17.46 0.70 -7.01
N TYR A 136 -16.22 0.25 -6.92
CA TYR A 136 -15.25 0.35 -8.02
C TYR A 136 -14.40 -0.91 -8.11
N VAL A 137 -13.87 -1.15 -9.32
CA VAL A 137 -12.81 -2.12 -9.56
C VAL A 137 -11.50 -1.36 -9.81
N ALA A 138 -10.41 -1.86 -9.25
CA ALA A 138 -9.08 -1.36 -9.50
C ALA A 138 -8.24 -2.45 -10.17
N LEU A 139 -7.63 -2.12 -11.29
CA LEU A 139 -6.60 -2.93 -11.94
C LEU A 139 -5.23 -2.38 -11.58
N THR A 140 -4.28 -3.24 -11.25
CA THR A 140 -2.97 -2.86 -10.70
C THR A 140 -1.85 -3.69 -11.32
N ASP A 141 -0.66 -3.12 -11.40
CA ASP A 141 0.61 -3.83 -11.63
C ASP A 141 1.31 -4.17 -10.31
N ALA A 142 0.55 -4.24 -9.21
CA ALA A 142 1.06 -4.60 -7.90
C ALA A 142 1.82 -5.95 -7.85
N PRO A 143 1.41 -7.01 -8.57
CA PRO A 143 2.12 -8.29 -8.48
C PRO A 143 3.61 -8.23 -8.87
N PRO A 144 4.01 -7.71 -10.05
CA PRO A 144 5.42 -7.55 -10.35
C PRO A 144 6.11 -6.53 -9.43
N MET A 145 5.43 -5.46 -9.01
CA MET A 145 6.06 -4.45 -8.14
C MET A 145 6.37 -4.97 -6.73
N ILE A 146 5.44 -5.72 -6.13
CA ILE A 146 5.62 -6.34 -4.81
C ILE A 146 6.67 -7.46 -4.87
N PHE A 147 6.78 -8.15 -6.02
CA PHE A 147 7.84 -9.13 -6.23
C PHE A 147 9.24 -8.49 -6.23
N HIS A 148 9.40 -7.33 -6.89
CA HIS A 148 10.69 -6.64 -6.99
C HIS A 148 11.07 -5.85 -5.74
N SER A 149 10.09 -5.35 -4.97
CA SER A 149 10.35 -4.64 -3.73
C SER A 149 10.85 -5.63 -2.66
N ARG A 150 12.18 -5.76 -2.54
CA ARG A 150 12.81 -6.37 -1.37
C ARG A 150 12.41 -5.56 -0.14
N THR A 151 11.71 -6.19 0.81
CA THR A 151 11.66 -5.79 2.22
C THR A 151 11.38 -4.30 2.44
N ASP A 152 10.11 -3.84 2.40
CA ASP A 152 9.62 -2.64 3.14
C ASP A 152 8.22 -2.22 2.65
N LEU A 153 7.16 -2.88 3.13
CA LEU A 153 5.77 -2.41 2.96
C LEU A 153 5.02 -2.24 4.28
N THR A 154 5.76 -2.04 5.38
CA THR A 154 5.20 -1.62 6.67
C THR A 154 6.09 -0.57 7.34
N ALA A 155 6.24 0.59 6.71
CA ALA A 155 6.57 1.78 7.47
C ALA A 155 5.29 2.27 8.16
N LYS A 156 5.23 2.06 9.49
CA LYS A 156 4.25 2.57 10.47
C LYS A 156 3.13 1.60 10.90
N THR A 157 3.48 0.70 11.80
CA THR A 157 2.70 0.47 13.02
C THR A 157 3.71 0.38 14.17
N GLY A 158 3.76 1.41 15.01
CA GLY A 158 4.84 1.62 15.98
C GLY A 158 4.74 0.77 17.25
N ILE A 159 5.87 0.59 17.93
CA ILE A 159 6.03 0.64 19.39
C ILE A 159 7.42 1.23 19.67
N ALA A 160 7.42 2.21 20.57
CA ALA A 160 8.59 2.89 21.09
C ALA A 160 9.47 2.00 21.98
N GLY A 161 10.74 2.36 22.07
CA GLY A 161 11.64 1.97 23.16
C GLY A 161 12.78 1.07 22.69
N ARG A 162 14.01 1.62 22.63
CA ARG A 162 15.05 1.27 23.61
C ARG A 162 16.37 2.03 23.35
N GLU A 163 16.69 2.87 24.35
CA GLU A 163 18.00 3.29 24.86
C GLU A 163 19.02 3.96 23.93
N GLU A 164 18.95 5.29 23.98
CA GLU A 164 20.07 6.22 23.90
C GLU A 164 21.10 5.89 25.00
N ARG A 165 22.25 5.30 24.61
CA ARG A 165 23.36 5.07 25.54
C ARG A 165 24.28 6.28 25.53
N SER A 166 24.21 7.01 26.65
CA SER A 166 25.04 8.11 27.12
C SER A 166 26.50 8.15 26.60
N ARG A 167 26.88 9.29 26.02
CA ARG A 167 28.29 9.74 25.98
C ARG A 167 28.53 10.67 27.17
N PRO A 168 29.52 10.43 28.04
CA PRO A 168 29.91 11.43 29.02
C PRO A 168 30.82 12.47 28.36
N THR A 169 30.44 13.74 28.49
CA THR A 169 31.25 14.92 28.20
C THR A 169 32.20 15.23 29.36
N GLY A 170 33.45 15.60 29.06
CA GLY A 170 34.20 16.52 29.92
C GLY A 170 35.72 16.29 30.12
N LEU A 171 36.50 17.25 29.60
CA LEU A 171 37.68 17.89 30.21
C LEU A 171 39.08 17.21 30.18
N GLY A 172 39.93 17.69 29.26
CA GLY A 172 41.13 18.50 29.58
C GLY A 172 42.44 17.83 30.05
N ASN A 173 43.40 17.71 29.10
CA ASN A 173 44.86 18.07 29.09
C ASN A 173 45.75 18.00 30.36
N PRO A 174 47.11 18.08 30.27
CA PRO A 174 48.08 17.78 29.18
C PRO A 174 49.37 17.02 29.66
N THR A 175 50.32 16.79 28.73
CA THR A 175 51.80 16.68 28.93
C THR A 175 52.47 15.41 29.48
N SER A 176 53.24 14.73 28.62
CA SER A 176 54.60 14.19 28.88
C SER A 176 55.27 13.93 27.51
N PHE A 177 56.22 14.78 27.09
CA PHE A 177 57.68 14.78 27.28
C PHE A 177 58.49 13.98 26.23
N LEU A 178 59.49 14.68 25.69
CA LEU A 178 60.47 14.37 24.63
C LEU A 178 61.54 13.32 25.00
N ALA A 179 62.12 12.67 23.98
CA ALA A 179 63.57 12.43 23.72
C ALA A 179 63.72 11.38 22.58
N SER A 180 64.20 11.71 21.36
CA SER A 180 65.60 11.59 20.86
C SER A 180 66.18 10.17 21.00
N GLU A 181 66.82 9.51 20.02
CA GLU A 181 67.75 9.96 18.97
C GLU A 181 68.11 8.79 18.00
N THR A 182 68.39 9.15 16.74
CA THR A 182 69.33 8.62 15.69
C THR A 182 69.93 7.20 15.72
N PHE A 183 70.06 6.58 14.52
CA PHE A 183 71.38 6.34 13.88
C PHE A 183 71.31 5.97 12.38
N SER A 184 72.18 6.64 11.60
CA SER A 184 72.69 6.43 10.21
C SER A 184 71.75 6.46 9.01
#